data_AF-A0A1F0VMK7-F1
#
_entry.id   AF-A0A1F0VMK7-F1
#
_cell.length_a   1.000
_cell.length_b   1.000
_cell.length_c   1.000
_cell.angle_alpha   90.00
_cell.angle_beta   90.00
_cell.angle_gamma   90.00
#
_symmetry.space_group_name_H-M   'P 1'
#
loop_
_entity.id
_entity.type
_entity.pdbx_description
1 polymer ?
#
loop_
_entity_poly.entity_id
_entity_poly.type
_entity_poly.pdbx_seq_one_letter_code
_entity_poly.pdbx_strand_id
1 'polypeptide(L)'
;MMGQELFEHPQRQYVTYGITPLKELSVQVGSVEDLEELTEEQATALEAALEQHPEGALTFDDASQLWIIGAEEDIESMLQDREDFVEALNNNEDPGV
;
A
#
# COMPACT_ATOMS: atom_id res chain seq x y z
N MET A 1 7.61 15.42 -13.06
CA MET A 1 8.65 14.89 -12.16
C MET A 1 7.93 13.87 -11.29
N MET A 2 8.04 12.58 -11.59
CA MET A 2 7.25 11.52 -10.94
C MET A 2 7.32 11.61 -9.41
N GLY A 3 8.50 11.89 -8.86
CA GLY A 3 8.76 11.98 -7.43
C GLY A 3 7.83 12.83 -6.56
N GLN A 4 7.50 14.06 -6.99
CA GLN A 4 6.55 14.90 -6.25
C GLN A 4 5.12 14.34 -6.33
N GLU A 5 4.75 13.79 -7.49
CA GLU A 5 3.43 13.19 -7.67
C GLU A 5 3.26 11.88 -6.88
N LEU A 6 4.35 11.16 -6.56
CA LEU A 6 4.29 9.97 -5.69
C LEU A 6 3.84 10.32 -4.27
N PHE A 7 4.31 11.44 -3.72
CA PHE A 7 3.89 11.90 -2.39
C PHE A 7 2.55 12.63 -2.41
N GLU A 8 2.28 13.43 -3.43
CA GLU A 8 1.01 14.15 -3.53
C GLU A 8 -0.14 13.19 -3.87
N HIS A 9 0.15 12.13 -4.62
CA HIS A 9 -0.82 11.16 -5.13
C HIS A 9 -0.30 9.71 -5.09
N PRO A 10 -0.06 9.14 -3.89
CA PRO A 10 0.47 7.78 -3.71
C PRO A 10 -0.33 6.70 -4.45
N GLN A 11 -1.65 6.90 -4.58
CA GLN A 11 -2.54 5.97 -5.27
C GLN A 11 -2.29 5.85 -6.78
N ARG A 12 -1.60 6.80 -7.41
CA ARG A 12 -1.27 6.73 -8.85
C ARG A 12 -0.28 5.61 -9.15
N GLN A 13 0.56 5.24 -8.18
CA GLN A 13 1.54 4.16 -8.34
C GLN A 13 0.86 2.81 -8.51
N TYR A 14 -0.30 2.60 -7.88
CA TYR A 14 -0.95 1.29 -7.90
C TYR A 14 -1.20 0.76 -9.31
N VAL A 15 -1.56 1.65 -10.24
CA VAL A 15 -1.78 1.27 -11.64
C VAL A 15 -0.48 0.78 -12.30
N THR A 16 0.67 1.33 -11.93
CA THR A 16 1.99 0.94 -12.45
C THR A 16 2.40 -0.45 -11.99
N TYR A 17 2.10 -0.80 -10.74
CA TYR A 17 2.47 -2.10 -10.13
C TYR A 17 1.32 -3.11 -10.12
N GLY A 18 0.19 -2.84 -10.79
CA GLY A 18 -0.96 -3.75 -10.79
C GLY A 18 -1.62 -3.95 -9.42
N ILE A 19 -1.43 -3.00 -8.50
CA ILE A 19 -1.97 -3.05 -7.14
C ILE A 19 -3.42 -2.56 -7.15
N THR A 20 -4.26 -3.23 -6.37
CA THR A 20 -5.66 -2.88 -6.20
C THR A 20 -5.92 -2.32 -4.81
N PRO A 21 -6.38 -1.06 -4.68
CA PRO A 21 -6.75 -0.50 -3.39
C PRO A 21 -8.14 -0.99 -2.93
N LEU A 22 -8.19 -1.56 -1.74
CA LEU A 22 -9.42 -2.08 -1.12
C LEU A 22 -10.07 -1.00 -0.25
N LYS A 23 -10.67 0.00 -0.89
CA LYS A 23 -11.23 1.18 -0.23
C LYS A 23 -12.33 0.86 0.79
N GLU A 24 -13.22 -0.08 0.45
CA GLU A 24 -14.30 -0.50 1.35
C GLU A 24 -13.76 -1.24 2.58
N LEU A 25 -12.83 -2.17 2.35
CA LEU A 25 -12.11 -2.87 3.42
C LEU A 25 -11.38 -1.89 4.33
N SER A 26 -10.77 -0.84 3.75
CA SER A 26 -10.02 0.15 4.53
C SER A 26 -10.90 0.97 5.46
N VAL A 27 -12.14 1.26 5.07
CA VAL A 27 -13.12 1.92 5.94
C VAL A 27 -13.60 0.97 7.04
N GLN A 28 -13.72 -0.32 6.74
CA GLN A 28 -14.21 -1.34 7.67
C GLN A 28 -13.16 -1.76 8.70
N VAL A 29 -11.91 -1.95 8.27
CA VAL A 29 -10.81 -2.43 9.09
C VAL A 29 -10.08 -1.28 9.78
N GLY A 30 -9.92 -0.13 9.11
CA GLY A 30 -9.14 0.99 9.62
C GLY A 30 -7.64 0.81 9.41
N SER A 31 -6.84 1.70 10.02
CA SER A 31 -5.37 1.65 9.96
C SER A 31 -4.80 0.55 10.84
N VAL A 32 -3.69 -0.07 10.43
CA VAL A 32 -2.96 -1.06 11.25
C VAL A 32 -2.43 -0.44 12.54
N GLU A 33 -2.10 0.86 12.55
CA GLU A 33 -1.61 1.54 13.76
C GLU A 33 -2.69 1.70 14.84
N ASP A 34 -3.96 1.76 14.44
CA ASP A 34 -5.10 1.86 15.36
C ASP A 34 -5.56 0.48 15.87
N LEU A 35 -4.96 -0.61 15.36
CA LEU A 35 -5.35 -1.99 15.65
C LEU A 35 -4.39 -2.63 16.65
N GLU A 36 -4.61 -2.40 17.95
CA GLU A 36 -3.91 -3.18 19.00
C GLU A 36 -4.29 -4.67 18.94
N GLU A 37 -5.57 -4.97 18.66
CA GLU A 37 -6.09 -6.29 18.34
C GLU A 37 -7.19 -6.17 17.27
N LEU A 38 -7.18 -7.07 16.28
CA LEU A 38 -8.28 -7.16 15.31
C LEU A 38 -9.54 -7.67 16.01
N THR A 39 -10.64 -6.93 15.86
CA THR A 39 -11.96 -7.47 16.20
C THR A 39 -12.32 -8.62 15.25
N GLU A 40 -13.23 -9.51 15.67
CA GLU A 40 -13.70 -10.61 14.81
C GLU A 40 -14.27 -10.13 13.47
N GLU A 41 -14.96 -8.99 13.46
CA GLU A 41 -15.50 -8.39 12.24
C GLU A 41 -14.42 -7.91 11.28
N GLN A 42 -13.32 -7.36 11.81
CA GLN A 42 -12.18 -6.89 11.01
C GLN A 42 -11.36 -8.07 10.48
N ALA A 43 -11.11 -9.09 11.32
CA ALA A 43 -10.44 -10.31 10.89
C ALA A 43 -11.23 -11.00 9.76
N THR A 44 -12.56 -11.13 9.92
CA THR A 44 -13.44 -11.70 8.88
C THR A 44 -13.36 -10.91 7.58
N ALA A 45 -13.28 -9.57 7.65
CA ALA A 45 -13.19 -8.73 6.46
C ALA A 45 -11.84 -8.94 5.72
N LEU A 46 -10.73 -9.05 6.47
CA LEU A 46 -9.41 -9.35 5.90
C LEU A 46 -9.36 -10.74 5.27
N GLU A 47 -9.92 -11.75 5.95
CA GLU A 47 -10.03 -13.12 5.42
C GLU A 47 -10.84 -13.15 4.13
N ALA A 48 -11.99 -12.48 4.09
CA ALA A 48 -12.84 -12.40 2.90
C ALA A 48 -12.14 -11.67 1.72
N ALA A 49 -11.26 -10.72 2.00
CA ALA A 49 -10.45 -10.07 0.97
C ALA A 49 -9.39 -11.03 0.39
N LEU A 50 -8.73 -11.81 1.23
CA LEU A 50 -7.78 -12.84 0.81
C LEU A 50 -8.46 -13.97 0.03
N GLU A 51 -9.68 -14.37 0.41
CA GLU A 51 -10.46 -15.37 -0.34
C GLU A 51 -10.80 -14.92 -1.76
N GLN A 52 -11.03 -13.61 -1.97
CA GLN A 52 -11.31 -13.04 -3.29
C GLN A 52 -10.05 -12.90 -4.16
N HIS A 53 -8.87 -12.86 -3.53
CA HIS A 53 -7.58 -12.68 -4.17
C HIS A 53 -6.57 -13.71 -3.63
N PRO A 54 -6.78 -15.01 -3.90
CA PRO A 54 -6.01 -16.10 -3.27
C PRO A 54 -4.52 -16.10 -3.65
N GLU A 55 -4.16 -15.44 -4.75
CA GLU A 55 -2.78 -15.31 -5.23
C GLU A 55 -2.15 -13.95 -4.86
N GLY A 56 -2.91 -13.07 -4.19
CA GLY A 56 -2.46 -11.73 -3.83
C GLY A 56 -2.01 -11.63 -2.38
N ALA A 57 -0.95 -10.85 -2.15
CA ALA A 57 -0.56 -10.39 -0.84
C ALA A 57 -1.43 -9.20 -0.43
N LEU A 58 -2.06 -9.28 0.75
CA LEU A 58 -2.82 -8.20 1.37
C LEU A 58 -1.90 -7.46 2.34
N THR A 59 -1.75 -6.15 2.16
CA THR A 59 -0.98 -5.30 3.09
C THR A 59 -1.65 -3.94 3.28
N PHE A 60 -1.13 -3.14 4.20
CA PHE A 60 -1.57 -1.78 4.46
C PHE A 60 -0.54 -0.78 3.95
N ASP A 61 -0.98 0.13 3.06
CA ASP A 61 -0.16 1.23 2.57
C ASP A 61 -0.37 2.48 3.44
N ASP A 62 0.60 2.74 4.31
CA ASP A 62 0.60 3.88 5.22
C ASP A 62 0.58 5.24 4.51
N ALA A 63 1.22 5.38 3.34
CA ALA A 63 1.25 6.66 2.63
C ALA A 63 -0.16 7.08 2.14
N SER A 64 -1.03 6.11 1.88
CA SER A 64 -2.39 6.34 1.40
C SER A 64 -3.48 6.08 2.45
N GLN A 65 -3.11 5.45 3.56
CA GLN A 65 -4.01 4.93 4.60
C GLN A 65 -5.05 3.95 4.03
N LEU A 66 -4.61 3.04 3.15
CA LEU A 66 -5.48 2.05 2.51
C LEU A 66 -4.88 0.64 2.59
N TRP A 67 -5.75 -0.34 2.80
CA TRP A 67 -5.45 -1.73 2.50
C TRP A 67 -5.36 -1.93 1.00
N ILE A 68 -4.31 -2.62 0.57
CA ILE A 68 -3.99 -2.87 -0.83
C ILE A 68 -3.73 -4.36 -1.06
N ILE A 69 -4.05 -4.83 -2.26
CA ILE A 69 -3.81 -6.21 -2.67
C ILE A 69 -3.18 -6.28 -4.07
N GLY A 70 -2.24 -7.19 -4.25
CA GLY A 70 -1.47 -7.36 -5.49
C GLY A 70 -0.50 -8.53 -5.36
N ALA A 71 0.33 -8.77 -6.38
CA ALA A 71 1.41 -9.74 -6.22
C ALA A 71 2.42 -9.23 -5.17
N GLU A 72 2.97 -10.13 -4.36
CA GLU A 72 3.95 -9.78 -3.32
C GLU A 72 5.14 -9.00 -3.90
N GLU A 73 5.73 -9.51 -5.00
CA GLU A 73 6.86 -8.89 -5.70
C GLU A 73 6.54 -7.46 -6.20
N ASP A 74 5.32 -7.22 -6.66
CA ASP A 74 4.87 -5.91 -7.15
C ASP A 74 4.69 -4.91 -6.00
N ILE A 75 4.13 -5.37 -4.88
CA ILE A 75 3.97 -4.55 -3.66
C ILE A 75 5.34 -4.20 -3.08
N GLU A 76 6.23 -5.19 -2.95
CA GLU A 76 7.60 -4.96 -2.47
C GLU A 76 8.34 -3.97 -3.35
N SER A 77 8.26 -4.13 -4.69
CA SER A 77 8.88 -3.20 -5.63
C SER A 77 8.34 -1.78 -5.48
N MET A 78 7.02 -1.61 -5.33
CA MET A 78 6.41 -0.29 -5.13
C MET A 78 6.90 0.38 -3.83
N LEU A 79 6.96 -0.39 -2.74
CA LEU A 79 7.40 0.14 -1.44
C LEU A 79 8.89 0.47 -1.46
N GLN A 80 9.72 -0.38 -2.08
CA GLN A 80 11.14 -0.13 -2.24
C GLN A 80 11.40 1.13 -3.07
N ASP A 81 10.70 1.32 -4.19
CA ASP A 81 10.87 2.51 -5.04
C ASP A 81 10.50 3.80 -4.29
N ARG A 82 9.59 3.73 -3.32
CA ARG A 82 9.29 4.87 -2.43
C ARG A 82 10.39 5.10 -1.40
N GLU A 83 10.91 4.05 -0.79
CA GLU A 83 12.00 4.14 0.18
C GLU A 83 13.26 4.71 -0.46
N ASP A 84 13.65 4.19 -1.62
CA ASP A 84 14.79 4.66 -2.41
C ASP A 84 14.63 6.14 -2.78
N PHE A 85 13.41 6.56 -3.12
CA PHE A 85 13.09 7.95 -3.39
C PHE A 85 13.26 8.85 -2.15
N VAL A 86 12.76 8.42 -1.00
CA VAL A 86 12.92 9.13 0.29
C VAL A 86 14.39 9.23 0.66
N GLU A 87 15.15 8.14 0.50
CA GLU A 87 16.57 8.09 0.82
C GLU A 87 17.37 9.05 -0.06
N ALA A 88 17.13 9.05 -1.38
CA ALA A 88 17.77 9.97 -2.31
C ALA A 88 17.48 11.44 -1.94
N LEU A 89 16.23 11.77 -1.57
CA LEU A 89 15.89 13.11 -1.09
C LEU A 89 16.62 13.49 0.20
N ASN A 90 16.69 12.56 1.17
CA ASN A 90 17.39 12.79 2.44
C ASN A 90 18.91 12.97 2.23
N ASN A 91 19.48 12.31 1.23
CA ASN A 91 20.88 12.42 0.84
C ASN A 91 21.15 13.60 -0.12
N ASN A 92 20.13 14.38 -0.46
CA ASN A 92 20.21 15.51 -1.38
C ASN A 92 20.68 15.10 -2.80
N GLU A 93 20.39 13.85 -3.18
CA GLU A 93 20.64 13.26 -4.49
C GLU A 93 19.44 13.48 -5.42
N ASP A 94 19.66 13.40 -6.74
CA ASP A 94 18.55 13.40 -7.71
C ASP A 94 17.89 12.02 -7.66
N PRO A 95 16.63 11.91 -7.22
CA PRO A 95 15.98 10.63 -7.05
C PRO A 95 15.64 9.95 -8.39
N GLY A 96 16.00 10.55 -9.53
CA GLY A 96 16.01 9.86 -10.82
C GLY A 96 14.63 9.36 -11.22
N VAL A 97 13.78 10.27 -11.67
CA VAL A 97 12.46 9.94 -12.24
C VAL A 97 12.52 9.04 -13.46
#